data_AF-A0A7J2S1E8-F1
#
_entry.id   AF-A0A7J2S1E8-F1
#
_cell.length_a   1.000
_cell.length_b   1.000
_cell.length_c   1.000
_cell.angle_alpha   90.00
_cell.angle_beta   90.00
_cell.angle_gamma   90.00
#
_symmetry.space_group_name_H-M   'P 1'
#
loop_
_entity.id
_entity.type
_entity.pdbx_description
1 polymer ?
#
loop_
_entity_poly.entity_id
_entity_poly.type
_entity_poly.pdbx_seq_one_letter_code
_entity_poly.pdbx_strand_id
1 'polypeptide(L)'
;LTHKRIIIRLYCKGYQTPEIARKTKHTEQACDRYIKAYKKVVKLSKTMSIDEIAQTLEMSKSLVEEYVKIMNEVKEGDGDKLWQ
;
A
#
# COMPACT_ATOMS: atom_id res chain seq x y z
N LEU A 1 0.35 9.01 -11.76
CA LEU A 1 0.54 7.85 -10.87
C LEU A 1 1.14 8.35 -9.55
N THR A 2 0.43 8.27 -8.42
CA THR A 2 0.97 8.79 -7.15
C THR A 2 2.16 7.92 -6.71
N HIS A 3 3.28 8.54 -6.32
CA HIS A 3 4.47 7.79 -5.88
C HIS A 3 4.18 6.82 -4.72
N LYS A 4 3.15 7.10 -3.91
CA LYS A 4 2.67 6.27 -2.79
C LYS A 4 2.25 4.87 -3.26
N ARG A 5 1.49 4.76 -4.36
CA ARG A 5 1.03 3.47 -4.91
C ARG A 5 2.21 2.59 -5.34
N ILE A 6 3.22 3.19 -5.98
CA ILE A 6 4.42 2.50 -6.46
C ILE A 6 5.20 1.93 -5.26
N ILE A 7 5.37 2.71 -4.20
CA ILE A 7 6.04 2.29 -2.96
C ILE A 7 5.37 1.04 -2.38
N ILE A 8 4.04 1.04 -2.24
CA ILE A 8 3.31 -0.12 -1.69
C ILE A 8 3.41 -1.34 -2.60
N ARG A 9 3.31 -1.16 -3.93
CA ARG A 9 3.44 -2.27 -4.88
C ARG A 9 4.83 -2.90 -4.83
N LEU A 10 5.89 -2.09 -4.76
CA LEU A 10 7.25 -2.61 -4.60
C LEU A 10 7.40 -3.34 -3.26
N TYR A 11 6.86 -2.80 -2.19
CA TYR A 11 6.84 -3.48 -0.89
C TYR A 11 6.14 -4.84 -0.97
N CYS A 12 4.98 -4.93 -1.63
CA CYS A 12 4.25 -6.18 -1.83
C CYS A 12 5.01 -7.20 -2.70
N LYS A 13 5.90 -6.75 -3.58
CA LYS A 13 6.82 -7.60 -4.36
C LYS A 13 8.05 -8.08 -3.57
N GLY A 14 8.18 -7.73 -2.29
CA GLY A 14 9.28 -8.16 -1.43
C GLY A 14 10.51 -7.24 -1.44
N TYR A 15 10.46 -6.10 -2.13
CA TYR A 15 11.53 -5.11 -2.09
C TYR A 15 11.69 -4.51 -0.68
N GLN A 16 12.93 -4.26 -0.27
CA GLN A 16 13.24 -3.65 1.02
C GLN A 16 13.12 -2.11 0.97
N THR A 17 12.79 -1.48 2.10
CA THR A 17 12.63 -0.01 2.20
C THR A 17 13.79 0.79 1.58
N PRO A 18 15.08 0.46 1.83
CA PRO A 18 16.20 1.20 1.22
C PRO A 18 16.19 1.13 -0.30
N GLU A 19 15.81 -0.01 -0.87
CA GLU A 19 15.75 -0.18 -2.32
C GLU A 19 14.56 0.56 -2.93
N ILE A 20 13.40 0.50 -2.28
CA ILE A 20 12.20 1.26 -2.68
C ILE A 20 12.48 2.76 -2.66
N ALA A 21 13.13 3.25 -1.60
CA ALA A 21 13.54 4.65 -1.44
C ALA A 21 14.39 5.13 -2.63
N ARG A 22 15.42 4.34 -3.01
CA ARG A 22 16.26 4.62 -4.19
C ARG A 22 15.44 4.63 -5.49
N LYS A 23 14.62 3.60 -5.75
CA LYS A 23 13.82 3.48 -6.98
C LYS A 23 12.78 4.59 -7.13
N THR A 24 12.24 5.08 -6.02
CA THR A 24 11.16 6.07 -6.02
C THR A 24 11.64 7.48 -5.73
N LYS A 25 12.94 7.71 -5.52
CA LYS A 25 13.52 9.01 -5.12
C LYS A 25 12.87 9.58 -3.86
N HIS A 26 12.60 8.72 -2.88
CA HIS A 26 12.08 9.09 -1.57
C HIS A 26 13.11 8.80 -0.47
N THR A 27 12.89 9.38 0.71
CA THR A 27 13.60 8.94 1.92
C THR A 27 13.01 7.64 2.42
N GLU A 28 13.83 6.82 3.07
CA GLU A 28 13.38 5.57 3.71
C GLU A 28 12.26 5.81 4.72
N GLN A 29 12.35 6.90 5.48
CA GLN A 29 11.31 7.32 6.43
C GLN A 29 9.97 7.64 5.74
N ALA A 30 9.98 8.22 4.53
CA ALA A 30 8.75 8.43 3.77
C ALA A 30 8.16 7.10 3.29
N CYS A 31 8.99 6.19 2.76
CA CYS A 31 8.57 4.86 2.36
C CYS A 31 7.97 4.07 3.52
N ASP A 32 8.63 4.06 4.68
CA ASP A 32 8.15 3.38 5.89
C ASP A 32 6.81 3.92 6.37
N ARG A 33 6.59 5.24 6.30
CA ARG A 33 5.29 5.84 6.64
C ARG A 33 4.17 5.28 5.77
N TYR A 34 4.38 5.19 4.46
CA TYR A 34 3.38 4.61 3.56
C TYR A 34 3.19 3.12 3.81
N ILE A 35 4.26 2.36 3.97
CA ILE A 35 4.20 0.91 4.25
C ILE A 35 3.45 0.64 5.57
N LYS A 36 3.71 1.41 6.62
CA LYS A 36 3.00 1.30 7.90
C LYS A 36 1.51 1.65 7.76
N ALA A 37 1.18 2.70 7.01
CA ALA A 37 -0.21 3.06 6.70
C ALA A 37 -0.94 1.91 5.97
N TYR A 38 -0.33 1.34 4.94
CA TYR A 38 -0.87 0.18 4.22
C TYR A 38 -1.10 -1.02 5.14
N LYS A 39 -0.12 -1.37 5.97
CA LYS A 39 -0.25 -2.48 6.95
C LYS A 39 -1.42 -2.28 7.92
N LYS A 40 -1.66 -1.05 8.38
CA LYS A 40 -2.81 -0.73 9.23
C LYS A 40 -4.12 -0.95 8.49
N VAL A 41 -4.25 -0.47 7.24
CA VAL A 41 -5.45 -0.69 6.42
C VAL A 41 -5.71 -2.19 6.20
N VAL A 42 -4.69 -2.97 5.81
CA VAL A 42 -4.81 -4.43 5.62
C VAL A 42 -5.25 -5.16 6.90
N LYS A 43 -4.82 -4.69 8.07
CA LYS A 43 -5.22 -5.27 9.35
C LYS A 43 -6.70 -4.95 9.63
N LEU A 44 -7.11 -3.71 9.46
CA LEU A 44 -8.47 -3.25 9.78
C LEU A 44 -9.52 -3.71 8.76
N SER A 45 -9.13 -3.90 7.50
CA SER A 45 -10.03 -4.39 6.43
C SER A 45 -10.55 -5.82 6.65
N LYS A 46 -10.07 -6.51 7.70
CA LYS A 46 -10.58 -7.82 8.11
C LYS A 46 -11.86 -7.71 8.96
N THR A 47 -12.10 -6.56 9.57
CA THR A 47 -13.16 -6.36 10.57
C THR A 47 -13.97 -5.07 10.39
N MET A 48 -13.49 -4.14 9.56
CA MET A 48 -14.09 -2.82 9.33
C MET A 48 -14.31 -2.58 7.84
N SER A 49 -15.33 -1.78 7.52
CA SER A 49 -15.58 -1.24 6.19
C SER A 49 -14.56 -0.16 5.80
N ILE A 50 -14.46 0.16 4.51
CA ILE A 50 -13.60 1.22 3.98
C ILE A 50 -13.86 2.56 4.67
N ASP A 51 -15.13 2.87 4.92
CA ASP A 51 -15.55 4.13 5.54
C ASP A 51 -15.10 4.24 6.99
N GLU A 52 -15.27 3.18 7.77
CA GLU A 52 -14.81 3.11 9.16
C GLU A 52 -13.28 3.20 9.24
N ILE A 53 -12.57 2.57 8.32
CA ILE A 53 -11.10 2.63 8.26
C ILE A 53 -10.63 4.05 7.92
N ALA A 54 -11.26 4.69 6.93
CA ALA A 54 -10.94 6.05 6.53
C ALA A 54 -11.11 7.02 7.70
N GLN A 55 -12.19 6.88 8.47
CA GLN A 55 -12.40 7.66 9.69
C GLN A 55 -11.37 7.33 10.78
N THR A 56 -11.15 6.03 11.07
CA THR A 56 -10.25 5.56 12.13
C THR A 56 -8.80 5.96 11.91
N LEU A 57 -8.35 5.97 10.66
CA LEU A 57 -6.97 6.30 10.29
C LEU A 57 -6.80 7.75 9.83
N GLU A 58 -7.86 8.55 9.83
CA GLU A 58 -7.89 9.93 9.31
C GLU A 58 -7.33 10.02 7.88
N MET A 59 -7.74 9.07 7.02
CA MET A 59 -7.34 8.97 5.63
C MET A 59 -8.51 9.29 4.70
N SER A 60 -8.22 9.69 3.47
CA SER A 60 -9.27 9.76 2.45
C SER A 60 -9.78 8.36 2.13
N LYS A 61 -11.10 8.23 1.89
CA LYS A 61 -11.73 6.97 1.44
C LYS A 61 -11.02 6.39 0.21
N SER A 62 -10.70 7.24 -0.75
CA SER A 62 -9.96 6.87 -1.96
C SER A 62 -8.60 6.23 -1.70
N LEU A 63 -7.88 6.65 -0.66
CA LEU A 63 -6.59 6.06 -0.30
C LEU A 63 -6.75 4.68 0.33
N VAL A 64 -7.79 4.52 1.17
CA VAL A 64 -8.13 3.23 1.77
C VAL A 64 -8.56 2.23 0.70
N GLU A 65 -9.44 2.64 -0.23
CA GLU A 65 -9.85 1.86 -1.40
C GLU A 65 -8.64 1.40 -2.22
N GLU A 66 -7.70 2.31 -2.50
CA GLU A 66 -6.50 1.99 -3.27
C GLU A 66 -5.63 0.94 -2.57
N TYR A 67 -5.48 1.04 -1.25
CA TYR A 67 -4.73 0.04 -0.46
C TYR A 67 -5.45 -1.31 -0.40
N VAL A 68 -6.77 -1.33 -0.19
CA VAL A 68 -7.55 -2.57 -0.21
C VAL A 68 -7.48 -3.23 -1.58
N LYS A 69 -7.53 -2.44 -2.66
CA LYS A 69 -7.37 -2.94 -4.03
C LYS A 69 -6.01 -3.61 -4.24
N ILE A 70 -4.91 -2.96 -3.82
CA ILE A 70 -3.57 -3.57 -3.93
C ILE A 70 -3.49 -4.88 -3.13
N MET A 71 -4.09 -4.93 -1.94
CA MET A 71 -4.13 -6.16 -1.13
C MET A 71 -4.84 -7.30 -1.86
N ASN A 72 -5.98 -7.02 -2.50
CA ASN A 72 -6.73 -8.03 -3.24
C ASN A 72 -5.95 -8.53 -4.47
N GLU A 73 -5.35 -7.62 -5.23
CA GLU A 73 -4.48 -7.97 -6.38
C GLU A 73 -3.32 -8.90 -5.96
N VAL A 74 -2.73 -8.68 -4.77
CA VAL A 74 -1.65 -9.53 -4.24
C VAL A 74 -2.16 -10.90 -3.77
N LYS A 75 -3.36 -10.96 -3.17
CA LYS A 75 -3.97 -12.22 -2.71
C LYS A 75 -4.39 -13.14 -3.86
N GLU A 76 -4.85 -12.57 -4.96
CA GLU A 76 -5.32 -13.31 -6.14
C GLU A 76 -4.17 -13.96 -6.94
N GLY A 77 -2.91 -13.82 -6.50
CA GLY A 77 -1.75 -14.44 -7.15
C GLY A 77 -1.32 -13.74 -8.44
N ASP A 78 -1.89 -12.57 -8.74
CA ASP A 78 -1.65 -11.83 -9.99
C ASP A 78 -0.44 -10.89 -9.91
N GLY A 79 0.45 -11.11 -8.93
CA GLY A 79 1.64 -10.30 -8.67
C GLY A 79 2.63 -10.23 -9.84
N ASP A 80 2.60 -11.24 -10.71
CA ASP A 80 3.50 -11.39 -11.87
C ASP A 80 2.88 -11.00 -13.23
N LYS A 81 1.54 -10.92 -13.38
CA LYS A 81 0.91 -10.75 -14.71
C LYS A 81 0.70 -9.31 -15.19
N LEU A 82 0.93 -8.30 -14.35
CA LEU A 82 0.59 -6.91 -14.68
C LEU A 82 1.67 -6.12 -15.44
N TRP A 83 2.75 -6.75 -15.89
CA TRP A 83 3.84 -6.07 -16.63
C TRP A 83 4.44 -6.89 -17.78
N GLN A 84 3.67 -7.80 -18.40
CA GLN A 84 3.95 -8.22 -19.78
C GLN A 84 3.31 -7.25 -20.77
#